data_AF-A0A1K1LLB6-F1
#
_entry.id   AF-A0A1K1LLB6-F1
#
_cell.length_a   1.000
_cell.length_b   1.000
_cell.length_c   1.000
_cell.angle_alpha   90.00
_cell.angle_beta   90.00
_cell.angle_gamma   90.00
#
_symmetry.space_group_name_H-M   'P 1'
#
loop_
_entity.id
_entity.type
_entity.pdbx_description
1 polymer ?
#
loop_
_entity_poly.entity_id
_entity_poly.type
_entity_poly.pdbx_seq_one_letter_code
_entity_poly.pdbx_strand_id
1 'polypeptide(L)'
;MSERFIGIVNQAFSFLNDAGFCFTKNKAGQSQYETDKCIVIIKRDIRSGGLEVFVGPRLEINQTQNLYSLTDILDMQGVLPRNRRMSFQIADEKRLRPFVDQLAREVEAHAQPALAGDRMFFRRLKTFRHSKADALMQGMKVQRVRSEVEEAWQKRDFKRIVDLYISIENHLTKSERLKLEYAKEHWADY
;
A
#
# COMPACT_ATOMS: atom_id res chain seq x y z
N MET A 1 15.03 22.61 9.98
CA MET A 1 14.02 21.94 9.11
C MET A 1 13.09 20.98 9.86
N SER A 2 13.55 20.21 10.87
CA SER A 2 12.66 19.31 11.63
C SER A 2 11.59 20.05 12.43
N GLU A 3 11.95 21.10 13.18
CA GLU A 3 11.03 21.86 14.04
C GLU A 3 9.86 22.49 13.28
N ARG A 4 10.11 23.03 12.08
CA ARG A 4 9.07 23.59 11.22
C ARG A 4 8.06 22.55 10.75
N PHE A 5 8.53 21.36 10.37
CA PHE A 5 7.65 20.24 10.00
C PHE A 5 6.75 19.83 11.16
N ILE A 6 7.31 19.70 12.37
CA ILE A 6 6.55 19.34 13.56
C ILE A 6 5.50 20.40 13.88
N GLY A 7 5.84 21.69 13.80
CA GLY A 7 4.88 22.77 13.99
C GLY A 7 3.71 22.72 12.99
N ILE A 8 4.01 22.45 11.71
CA ILE A 8 2.98 22.29 10.66
C ILE A 8 2.09 21.08 10.95
N VAL A 9 2.67 19.92 11.28
CA VAL A 9 1.92 18.70 11.60
C VAL A 9 1.05 18.91 12.84
N ASN A 10 1.61 19.50 13.90
CA ASN A 10 0.88 19.75 15.14
C ASN A 10 -0.32 20.66 14.94
N GLN A 11 -0.20 21.64 14.06
CA GLN A 11 -1.31 22.52 13.72
C GLN A 11 -2.37 21.82 12.88
N ALA A 12 -1.97 21.11 11.82
CA ALA A 12 -2.92 20.44 10.92
C ALA A 12 -3.64 19.26 11.59
N PHE A 13 -2.94 18.52 12.45
CA PHE A 13 -3.47 17.38 13.18
C PHE A 13 -3.97 17.74 14.59
N SER A 14 -4.27 19.00 14.87
CA SER A 14 -4.75 19.43 16.18
C SER A 14 -6.06 18.75 16.58
N PHE A 15 -6.89 18.36 15.60
CA PHE A 15 -8.13 17.60 15.81
C PHE A 15 -7.91 16.26 16.53
N LEU A 16 -6.70 15.69 16.46
CA LEU A 16 -6.37 14.49 17.23
C LEU A 16 -6.40 14.74 18.73
N ASN A 17 -6.03 15.95 19.18
CA ASN A 17 -6.12 16.31 20.59
C ASN A 17 -7.59 16.35 21.05
N ASP A 18 -8.48 16.89 20.22
CA ASP A 18 -9.93 16.91 20.48
C ASP A 18 -10.52 15.50 20.51
N ALA A 19 -9.93 14.58 19.74
CA ALA A 19 -10.25 13.15 19.75
C ALA A 19 -9.57 12.36 20.91
N GLY A 20 -8.91 13.05 21.85
CA GLY A 20 -8.32 12.45 23.05
C GLY A 20 -6.93 11.85 22.86
N PHE A 21 -6.26 12.10 21.72
CA PHE A 21 -4.88 11.68 21.53
C PHE A 21 -3.91 12.63 22.26
N CYS A 22 -2.88 12.05 22.85
CA CYS A 22 -1.74 12.77 23.39
C CYS A 22 -0.58 12.72 22.40
N PHE A 23 0.10 13.85 22.23
CA PHE A 23 1.37 13.88 21.49
C PHE A 23 2.48 13.22 22.33
N THR A 24 3.08 12.14 21.86
CA THR A 24 4.01 11.32 22.66
C THR A 24 5.45 11.36 22.18
N LYS A 25 5.69 11.63 20.90
CA LYS A 25 7.04 11.52 20.35
C LYS A 25 7.33 12.49 19.22
N ASN A 26 8.53 13.05 19.33
CA ASN A 26 9.18 13.85 18.32
C ASN A 26 10.52 13.19 17.94
N LYS A 27 10.61 12.67 16.72
CA LYS A 27 11.88 12.32 16.09
C LYS A 27 12.01 13.15 14.83
N ALA A 28 13.23 13.40 14.35
CA ALA A 28 13.45 14.16 13.12
C ALA A 28 12.61 13.58 11.96
N GLY A 29 11.63 14.33 11.48
CA GLY A 29 10.71 13.91 10.42
C GLY A 29 9.59 12.98 10.85
N GLN A 30 9.30 12.83 12.14
CA GLN A 30 8.22 11.99 12.65
C GLN A 30 7.49 12.63 13.83
N SER A 31 6.17 12.71 13.73
CA SER A 31 5.25 13.06 14.81
C SER A 31 4.39 11.86 15.19
N GLN A 32 4.13 11.67 16.48
CA GLN A 32 3.37 10.53 16.99
C GLN A 32 2.32 10.98 18.01
N TYR A 33 1.11 10.47 17.83
CA TYR A 33 -0.05 10.71 18.67
C TYR A 33 -0.60 9.38 19.15
N GLU A 34 -1.03 9.29 20.40
CA GLU A 34 -1.53 8.05 20.99
C GLU A 34 -2.72 8.27 21.91
N THR A 35 -3.64 7.31 21.89
CA THR A 35 -4.63 7.08 22.96
C THR A 35 -4.27 5.79 23.69
N ASP A 36 -5.13 5.32 24.60
CA ASP A 36 -5.07 3.96 25.15
C ASP A 36 -5.34 2.87 24.11
N LYS A 37 -6.03 3.20 23.00
CA LYS A 37 -6.50 2.23 22.00
C LYS A 37 -5.70 2.23 20.69
N CYS A 38 -5.15 3.37 20.29
CA CYS A 38 -4.59 3.53 18.96
C CYS A 38 -3.41 4.50 18.93
N ILE A 39 -2.64 4.41 17.85
CA ILE A 39 -1.50 5.26 17.53
C ILE A 39 -1.71 5.87 16.15
N VAL A 40 -1.30 7.12 15.98
CA VAL A 40 -1.16 7.79 14.69
C VAL A 40 0.27 8.27 14.55
N ILE A 41 0.92 7.91 13.44
CA ILE A 41 2.29 8.32 13.12
C ILE A 41 2.28 9.07 11.81
N ILE A 42 2.78 10.30 11.82
CA ILE A 42 3.02 11.09 10.61
C ILE A 42 4.52 11.08 10.37
N LYS A 43 4.93 10.50 9.24
CA LYS A 43 6.34 10.31 8.89
C LYS A 43 6.67 11.00 7.58
N ARG A 44 7.76 11.76 7.59
CA ARG A 44 8.41 12.33 6.41
C ARG A 44 9.72 11.61 6.16
N ASP A 45 9.86 11.04 4.98
CA ASP A 45 11.14 10.53 4.49
C ASP A 45 12.00 11.71 4.02
N ILE A 46 13.16 11.88 4.64
CA ILE A 46 14.08 12.98 4.37
C ILE A 46 14.76 12.82 3.00
N ARG A 47 14.93 11.58 2.51
CA ARG A 47 15.61 11.30 1.24
C ARG A 47 14.67 11.49 0.06
N SER A 48 13.47 10.93 0.13
CA SER A 48 12.49 11.03 -0.95
C SER A 48 11.61 12.28 -0.84
N GLY A 49 11.56 12.93 0.32
CA GLY A 49 10.58 13.98 0.61
C GLY A 49 9.15 13.46 0.78
N GLY A 50 8.96 12.13 0.76
CA GLY A 50 7.66 11.48 0.90
C GLY A 50 7.04 11.72 2.28
N LEU A 51 5.73 11.91 2.31
CA LEU A 51 4.95 12.11 3.53
C LEU A 51 3.87 11.05 3.63
N GLU A 52 3.80 10.36 4.76
CA GLU A 52 2.87 9.26 4.97
C GLU A 52 2.30 9.30 6.38
N VAL A 53 1.02 8.95 6.51
CA VAL A 53 0.35 8.78 7.79
C VAL A 53 0.07 7.31 8.00
N PHE A 54 0.36 6.83 9.20
CA PHE A 54 0.07 5.49 9.65
C PHE A 54 -0.86 5.51 10.86
N VAL A 55 -1.79 4.57 10.91
CA VAL A 55 -2.68 4.35 12.05
C VAL A 55 -2.61 2.89 12.45
N GLY A 56 -2.60 2.59 13.74
CA GLY A 56 -2.60 1.21 14.23
C GLY A 56 -3.20 1.09 15.63
N PRO A 57 -3.52 -0.13 16.07
CA PRO A 57 -3.87 -0.36 17.46
C PRO A 57 -2.65 -0.07 18.35
N ARG A 58 -2.90 0.44 19.55
CA ARG A 58 -1.91 0.44 20.62
C ARG A 58 -1.77 -0.98 21.10
N LEU A 59 -0.55 -1.49 21.13
CA LEU A 59 -0.26 -2.83 21.61
C LEU A 59 0.47 -2.77 22.94
N GLU A 60 0.37 -3.87 23.68
CA GLU A 60 1.16 -4.11 24.88
C GLU A 60 2.64 -4.33 24.52
N ILE A 61 3.50 -4.20 25.53
CA ILE A 61 4.95 -4.38 25.41
C ILE A 61 5.22 -5.78 24.80
N ASN A 62 6.11 -5.84 23.80
CA ASN A 62 6.54 -7.04 23.05
C ASN A 62 5.66 -7.54 21.90
N GLN A 63 4.64 -6.79 21.47
CA GLN A 63 3.90 -7.14 20.24
C GLN A 63 4.36 -6.32 19.04
N THR A 64 4.41 -6.97 17.86
CA THR A 64 4.72 -6.29 16.59
C THR A 64 3.59 -5.34 16.22
N GLN A 65 3.89 -4.04 16.17
CA GLN A 65 2.90 -3.01 15.86
C GLN A 65 2.45 -3.09 14.40
N ASN A 66 1.20 -3.49 14.19
CA ASN A 66 0.58 -3.48 12.87
C ASN A 66 0.11 -2.05 12.54
N LEU A 67 0.97 -1.31 11.85
CA LEU A 67 0.65 0.02 11.33
C LEU A 67 0.05 -0.10 9.93
N TYR A 68 -0.99 0.68 9.67
CA TYR A 68 -1.70 0.77 8.40
C TYR A 68 -1.58 2.16 7.82
N SER A 69 -1.11 2.27 6.57
CA SER A 69 -1.00 3.57 5.93
C SER A 69 -2.39 4.14 5.66
N LEU A 70 -2.49 5.47 5.58
CA LEU A 70 -3.70 6.13 5.12
C LEU A 70 -4.09 5.62 3.73
N THR A 71 -3.12 5.32 2.87
CA THR A 71 -3.37 4.71 1.56
C THR A 71 -4.10 3.37 1.69
N ASP A 72 -3.69 2.49 2.62
CA ASP A 72 -4.40 1.22 2.85
C ASP A 72 -5.85 1.45 3.31
N ILE A 73 -6.06 2.45 4.17
CA ILE A 73 -7.41 2.84 4.66
C ILE A 73 -8.29 3.31 3.49
N LEU A 74 -7.78 4.23 2.67
CA LEU A 74 -8.50 4.80 1.53
C LEU A 74 -8.79 3.73 0.45
N ASP A 75 -7.83 2.84 0.21
CA ASP A 75 -7.95 1.75 -0.77
C ASP A 75 -8.99 0.72 -0.33
N MET A 76 -8.96 0.30 0.94
CA MET A 76 -9.97 -0.61 1.49
C MET A 76 -11.39 0.00 1.44
N GLN A 77 -11.51 1.32 1.58
CA GLN A 77 -12.79 2.03 1.48
C GLN A 77 -13.22 2.33 0.03
N GLY A 78 -12.40 2.00 -0.97
CA GLY A 78 -12.70 2.28 -2.38
C GLY A 78 -12.71 3.77 -2.74
N VAL A 79 -12.15 4.62 -1.88
CA VAL A 79 -12.08 6.09 -2.09
C VAL A 79 -10.74 6.55 -2.62
N LEU A 80 -9.75 5.64 -2.74
CA LEU A 80 -8.45 5.97 -3.31
C LEU A 80 -8.62 6.34 -4.80
N PRO A 81 -8.31 7.58 -5.21
CA PRO A 81 -8.37 7.99 -6.60
C PRO A 81 -7.47 7.11 -7.47
N ARG A 82 -7.92 6.72 -8.68
CA ARG A 82 -7.13 5.88 -9.60
C ARG A 82 -5.75 6.48 -9.94
N ASN A 83 -5.61 7.80 -9.85
CA ASN A 83 -4.35 8.52 -10.10
C ASN A 83 -3.52 8.81 -8.82
N ARG A 84 -3.99 8.37 -7.64
CA ARG A 84 -3.25 8.46 -6.38
C ARG A 84 -2.26 7.31 -6.21
N ARG A 85 -1.20 7.31 -7.02
CA ARG A 85 0.05 6.63 -6.65
C ARG A 85 1.00 7.68 -6.06
N MET A 86 0.57 8.33 -4.98
CA MET A 86 1.23 9.52 -4.45
C MET A 86 2.26 9.16 -3.37
N SER A 87 3.50 8.94 -3.81
CA SER A 87 4.66 9.44 -3.07
C SER A 87 4.91 10.85 -3.57
N PHE A 88 4.30 11.86 -2.93
CA PHE A 88 4.65 13.24 -3.24
C PHE A 88 6.07 13.51 -2.75
N GLN A 89 7.01 13.66 -3.67
CA GLN A 89 8.34 14.16 -3.36
C GLN A 89 8.23 15.66 -3.13
N ILE A 90 8.08 16.08 -1.88
CA ILE A 90 8.04 17.50 -1.53
C ILE A 90 9.48 18.00 -1.36
N ALA A 91 10.09 18.42 -2.46
CA ALA A 91 11.38 19.10 -2.47
C ALA A 91 11.26 20.55 -1.97
N ASP A 92 10.11 21.20 -2.21
CA ASP A 92 9.86 22.60 -1.83
C ASP A 92 9.07 22.69 -0.51
N GLU A 93 9.69 23.30 0.50
CA GLU A 93 9.13 23.51 1.82
C GLU A 93 7.84 24.33 1.80
N LYS A 94 7.64 25.21 0.80
CA LYS A 94 6.39 25.99 0.65
C LYS A 94 5.18 25.13 0.33
N ARG A 95 5.39 23.95 -0.26
CA ARG A 95 4.31 23.01 -0.62
C ARG A 95 3.95 22.08 0.53
N LEU A 96 4.78 21.99 1.57
CA LEU A 96 4.59 21.05 2.67
C LEU A 96 3.25 21.24 3.40
N ARG A 97 2.89 22.49 3.72
CA ARG A 97 1.69 22.79 4.52
C ARG A 97 0.38 22.38 3.82
N PRO A 98 0.12 22.76 2.55
CA PRO A 98 -1.06 22.27 1.83
C PRO A 98 -1.21 20.75 1.80
N PHE A 99 -0.09 20.01 1.69
CA PHE A 99 -0.10 18.55 1.70
C PHE A 99 -0.39 17.97 3.07
N VAL A 100 0.22 18.53 4.12
CA VAL A 100 -0.05 18.13 5.51
C VAL A 100 -1.52 18.41 5.87
N ASP A 101 -2.05 19.58 5.48
CA ASP A 101 -3.47 19.94 5.66
C ASP A 101 -4.41 19.00 4.88
N GLN A 102 -4.00 18.55 3.69
CA GLN A 102 -4.76 17.55 2.93
C GLN A 102 -4.76 16.18 3.63
N LEU A 103 -3.62 15.69 4.09
CA LEU A 103 -3.54 14.42 4.80
C LEU A 103 -4.34 14.45 6.11
N ALA A 104 -4.28 15.56 6.84
CA ALA A 104 -5.08 15.77 8.04
C ALA A 104 -6.57 15.61 7.76
N ARG A 105 -7.09 16.31 6.74
CA ARG A 105 -8.50 16.20 6.30
C ARG A 105 -8.88 14.79 5.89
N GLU A 106 -8.00 14.05 5.23
CA GLU A 106 -8.28 12.68 4.81
C GLU A 106 -8.30 11.69 5.97
N VAL A 107 -7.40 11.87 6.94
CA VAL A 107 -7.41 11.10 8.18
C VAL A 107 -8.71 11.39 8.95
N GLU A 108 -9.08 12.67 9.08
CA GLU A 108 -10.32 13.08 9.73
C GLU A 108 -11.57 12.55 9.00
N ALA A 109 -11.58 12.52 7.66
CA ALA A 109 -12.73 12.03 6.92
C ALA A 109 -12.85 10.50 6.89
N HIS A 110 -11.72 9.78 6.78
CA HIS A 110 -11.73 8.36 6.41
C HIS A 110 -11.19 7.43 7.50
N ALA A 111 -10.37 7.93 8.42
CA ALA A 111 -9.75 7.09 9.45
C ALA A 111 -10.56 7.01 10.75
N GLN A 112 -11.77 7.59 10.83
CA GLN A 112 -12.56 7.65 12.08
C GLN A 112 -12.71 6.30 12.79
N PRO A 113 -13.04 5.17 12.13
CA PRO A 113 -13.09 3.87 12.82
C PRO A 113 -11.72 3.44 13.39
N ALA A 114 -10.63 3.75 12.68
CA ALA A 114 -9.27 3.47 13.14
C ALA A 114 -8.88 4.35 14.34
N LEU A 115 -9.24 5.65 14.29
CA LEU A 115 -9.01 6.60 15.37
C LEU A 115 -9.81 6.25 16.62
N ALA A 116 -11.02 5.70 16.47
CA ALA A 116 -11.83 5.19 17.57
C ALA A 116 -11.30 3.87 18.18
N GLY A 117 -10.29 3.25 17.56
CA GLY A 117 -9.74 1.97 18.01
C GLY A 117 -10.61 0.76 17.66
N ASP A 118 -11.43 0.84 16.60
CA ASP A 118 -12.32 -0.26 16.20
C ASP A 118 -11.52 -1.51 15.79
N ARG A 119 -11.59 -2.54 16.65
CA ARG A 119 -10.91 -3.83 16.43
C ARG A 119 -11.38 -4.54 15.16
N MET A 120 -12.67 -4.44 14.81
CA MET A 120 -13.21 -5.03 13.59
C MET A 120 -12.69 -4.32 12.35
N PHE A 121 -12.53 -3.00 12.41
CA PHE A 121 -11.89 -2.23 11.35
C PHE A 121 -10.44 -2.69 11.11
N PHE A 122 -9.62 -2.79 12.16
CA PHE A 122 -8.24 -3.29 12.03
C PHE A 122 -8.17 -4.73 11.52
N ARG A 123 -9.11 -5.60 11.92
CA ARG A 123 -9.19 -6.97 11.39
C ARG A 123 -9.45 -6.97 9.89
N ARG A 124 -10.38 -6.14 9.41
CA ARG A 124 -10.65 -5.98 7.97
C ARG A 124 -9.43 -5.45 7.21
N LEU A 125 -8.74 -4.44 7.76
CA LEU A 125 -7.49 -3.93 7.18
C LEU A 125 -6.40 -4.99 7.07
N LYS A 126 -6.24 -5.83 8.11
CA LYS A 126 -5.29 -6.94 8.08
C LYS A 126 -5.60 -7.91 6.94
N THR A 127 -6.86 -8.32 6.81
CA THR A 127 -7.31 -9.21 5.73
C THR A 127 -7.11 -8.56 4.37
N PHE A 128 -7.50 -7.29 4.22
CA PHE A 128 -7.34 -6.52 2.99
C PHE A 128 -5.87 -6.48 2.53
N ARG A 129 -4.95 -6.18 3.45
CA ARG A 129 -3.51 -6.16 3.15
C ARG A 129 -2.99 -7.54 2.71
N HIS A 130 -3.43 -8.62 3.35
CA HIS A 130 -3.05 -9.97 2.94
C HIS A 130 -3.55 -10.26 1.52
N SER A 131 -4.82 -10.01 1.24
CA SER A 131 -5.38 -10.21 -0.11
C SER A 131 -4.67 -9.37 -1.17
N LYS A 132 -4.24 -8.15 -0.85
CA LYS A 132 -3.46 -7.28 -1.75
C LYS A 132 -2.05 -7.84 -1.99
N ALA A 133 -1.39 -8.35 -0.95
CA ALA A 133 -0.10 -9.02 -1.07
C ALA A 133 -0.21 -10.28 -1.94
N ASP A 134 -1.23 -11.10 -1.71
CA ASP A 134 -1.49 -12.32 -2.50
C ASP A 134 -1.75 -11.99 -3.97
N ALA A 135 -2.58 -10.98 -4.25
CA ALA A 135 -2.84 -10.50 -5.60
C ALA A 135 -1.57 -9.98 -6.29
N LEU A 136 -0.71 -9.27 -5.56
CA LEU A 136 0.57 -8.78 -6.07
C LEU A 136 1.52 -9.94 -6.40
N MET A 137 1.65 -10.92 -5.49
CA MET A 137 2.48 -12.12 -5.72
C MET A 137 1.99 -12.91 -6.92
N GLN A 138 0.67 -13.08 -7.06
CA GLN A 138 0.09 -13.77 -8.21
C GLN A 138 0.34 -13.00 -9.51
N GLY A 139 0.21 -11.66 -9.49
CA GLY A 139 0.54 -10.82 -10.64
C GLY A 139 2.02 -10.95 -11.05
N MET A 140 2.95 -10.97 -10.09
CA MET A 140 4.37 -11.20 -10.35
C MET A 140 4.63 -12.59 -10.95
N LYS A 141 3.98 -13.63 -10.42
CA LYS A 141 4.07 -15.00 -10.96
C LYS A 141 3.62 -15.04 -12.42
N VAL A 142 2.45 -14.48 -12.73
CA VAL A 142 1.92 -14.42 -14.10
C VAL A 142 2.88 -13.68 -15.03
N GLN A 143 3.41 -12.54 -14.59
CA GLN A 143 4.35 -11.75 -15.38
C GLN A 143 5.65 -12.51 -15.66
N ARG A 144 6.19 -13.22 -14.67
CA ARG A 144 7.37 -14.07 -14.85
C ARG A 144 7.11 -15.18 -15.86
N VAL A 145 5.99 -15.88 -15.74
CA VAL A 145 5.62 -16.94 -16.69
C VAL A 145 5.51 -16.39 -18.11
N ARG A 146 4.93 -15.21 -18.29
CA ARG A 146 4.87 -14.54 -19.61
C ARG A 146 6.25 -14.29 -20.19
N SER A 147 7.18 -13.77 -19.39
CA SER A 147 8.57 -13.57 -19.84
C SER A 147 9.23 -14.89 -20.24
N GLU A 148 9.07 -15.96 -19.44
CA GLU A 148 9.63 -17.28 -19.74
C GLU A 148 8.99 -17.90 -21.01
N VAL A 149 7.70 -17.66 -21.25
CA VAL A 149 7.03 -18.13 -22.48
C VAL A 149 7.56 -17.41 -23.72
N GLU A 150 7.76 -16.09 -23.66
CA GLU A 150 8.32 -15.36 -24.81
C GLU A 150 9.74 -15.86 -25.14
N GLU A 151 10.56 -16.17 -24.14
CA GLU A 151 11.87 -16.79 -24.36
C GLU A 151 11.76 -18.19 -24.99
N ALA A 152 10.83 -19.04 -24.50
CA ALA A 152 10.58 -20.37 -25.04
C ALA A 152 10.06 -20.31 -26.49
N TRP A 153 9.22 -19.31 -26.78
CA TRP A 153 8.68 -19.06 -28.12
C TRP A 153 9.77 -18.69 -29.12
N GLN A 154 10.71 -17.83 -28.74
CA GLN A 154 11.88 -17.51 -29.58
C GLN A 154 12.74 -18.74 -29.89
N LYS A 155 12.84 -19.67 -28.93
CA LYS A 155 13.57 -20.93 -29.08
C LYS A 155 12.76 -22.05 -29.75
N ARG A 156 11.49 -21.79 -30.08
CA ARG A 156 10.51 -22.79 -30.58
C ARG A 156 10.36 -24.01 -29.65
N ASP A 157 10.55 -23.84 -28.34
CA ASP A 157 10.35 -24.89 -27.35
C ASP A 157 8.86 -24.98 -26.97
N PHE A 158 8.08 -25.64 -27.82
CA PHE A 158 6.63 -25.74 -27.66
C PHE A 158 6.22 -26.52 -26.41
N LYS A 159 7.03 -27.48 -25.92
CA LYS A 159 6.78 -28.16 -24.64
C LYS A 159 6.69 -27.17 -23.51
N ARG A 160 7.74 -26.36 -23.42
CA ARG A 160 7.97 -25.42 -22.34
C ARG A 160 6.85 -24.39 -22.33
N ILE A 161 6.39 -23.95 -23.50
CA ILE A 161 5.25 -23.05 -23.64
C ILE A 161 3.98 -23.67 -23.06
N VAL A 162 3.66 -24.92 -23.40
CA VAL A 162 2.48 -25.61 -22.87
C VAL A 162 2.56 -25.74 -21.35
N ASP A 163 3.67 -26.24 -20.82
CA ASP A 163 3.87 -26.43 -19.38
C ASP A 163 3.74 -25.10 -18.60
N LEU A 164 4.34 -24.03 -19.12
CA LEU A 164 4.30 -22.71 -18.52
C LEU A 164 2.89 -22.11 -18.52
N TYR A 165 2.18 -22.16 -19.65
CA TYR A 165 0.83 -21.60 -19.74
C TYR A 165 -0.22 -22.39 -18.96
N ILE A 166 -0.09 -23.72 -18.83
CA ILE A 166 -0.96 -24.52 -17.94
C ILE A 166 -0.88 -24.00 -16.50
N SER A 167 0.32 -23.61 -16.03
CA SER A 167 0.51 -23.12 -14.66
C SER A 167 -0.22 -21.80 -14.33
N ILE A 168 -0.71 -21.09 -15.35
CA ILE A 168 -1.44 -19.82 -15.25
C ILE A 168 -2.72 -19.79 -16.11
N GLU A 169 -3.31 -20.95 -16.43
CA GLU A 169 -4.42 -21.07 -17.40
C GLU A 169 -5.58 -20.10 -17.14
N ASN A 170 -5.96 -19.94 -15.86
CA ASN A 170 -7.03 -19.04 -15.42
C ASN A 170 -6.72 -17.54 -15.63
N HIS A 171 -5.48 -17.19 -15.97
CA HIS A 171 -5.01 -15.81 -16.16
C HIS A 171 -4.59 -15.51 -17.61
N LEU A 172 -4.78 -16.46 -18.53
CA LEU A 172 -4.46 -16.26 -19.94
C LEU A 172 -5.43 -15.29 -20.61
N THR A 173 -4.88 -14.33 -21.34
CA THR A 173 -5.59 -13.48 -22.30
C THR A 173 -6.01 -14.28 -23.53
N LYS A 174 -6.90 -13.71 -24.37
CA LYS A 174 -7.35 -14.37 -25.61
C LYS A 174 -6.19 -14.72 -26.54
N SER A 175 -5.24 -13.81 -26.73
CA SER A 175 -4.05 -14.05 -27.57
C SER A 175 -3.14 -15.14 -27.00
N GLU A 176 -2.98 -15.20 -25.68
CA GLU A 176 -2.14 -16.24 -25.04
C GLU A 176 -2.78 -17.63 -25.13
N ARG A 177 -4.11 -17.72 -25.10
CA ARG A 177 -4.82 -18.99 -25.35
C ARG A 177 -4.60 -19.49 -26.78
N LEU A 178 -4.65 -18.61 -27.77
CA LEU A 178 -4.35 -18.98 -29.16
C LEU A 178 -2.90 -19.46 -29.31
N LYS A 179 -1.93 -18.79 -28.65
CA LYS A 179 -0.53 -19.26 -28.62
C LYS A 179 -0.40 -20.65 -27.97
N LEU A 180 -1.15 -20.91 -26.90
CA LEU A 180 -1.18 -22.22 -26.24
C LEU A 180 -1.77 -23.31 -27.16
N GLU A 181 -2.88 -23.03 -27.85
CA GLU A 181 -3.49 -23.96 -28.81
C GLU A 181 -2.50 -24.30 -29.93
N TYR A 182 -1.87 -23.28 -30.53
CA TYR A 182 -0.83 -23.48 -31.54
C TYR A 182 0.32 -24.34 -31.02
N ALA A 183 0.83 -24.05 -29.82
CA ALA A 183 1.91 -24.82 -29.22
C ALA A 183 1.51 -26.27 -28.91
N LYS A 184 0.26 -26.54 -28.54
CA LYS A 184 -0.27 -27.90 -28.34
C LYS A 184 -0.32 -28.69 -29.64
N GLU A 185 -0.73 -28.06 -30.74
CA GLU A 185 -0.76 -28.69 -32.07
C GLU A 185 0.65 -29.04 -32.56
N HIS A 186 1.61 -28.13 -32.40
CA HIS A 186 2.97 -28.29 -32.93
C HIS A 186 3.95 -29.01 -31.99
N TRP A 187 3.54 -29.30 -30.75
CA TRP A 187 4.27 -30.17 -29.82
C TRP A 187 4.09 -31.65 -30.15
N ALA A 188 2.99 -32.04 -30.80
CA ALA A 188 2.69 -33.44 -31.13
C ALA A 188 3.43 -33.94 -32.39
N ASP A 189 4.00 -33.02 -33.18
CA ASP A 189 4.70 -33.30 -34.45
C ASP A 189 6.23 -33.43 -34.29
N TYR A 190 6.75 -33.41 -33.05
CA TYR A 190 8.17 -33.59 -32.68
C TYR A 190 8.35 -34.70 -31.65
#